data_AF-A0A496RJA2-F1
#
_entry.id   AF-A0A496RJA2-F1
#
_cell.length_a   1.000
_cell.length_b   1.000
_cell.length_c   1.000
_cell.angle_alpha   90.00
_cell.angle_beta   90.00
_cell.angle_gamma   90.00
#
_symmetry.space_group_name_H-M   'P 1'
#
loop_
_entity.id
_entity.type
_entity.pdbx_description
1 polymer ?
#
loop_
_entity_poly.entity_id
_entity_poly.type
_entity_poly.pdbx_seq_one_letter_code
_entity_poly.pdbx_strand_id
1 'polypeptide(L)'
;MPPTPLCLYGESKVFGENLGRHLSHFGIQFAALRIGWSVPDDNPANYGGDYMRAVFCSHRDLIQAFSKAIEINTDFLIAYAVSNNTHNVFDLSETKKKLDFHPKDNAEDYFK
;
A
#
# COMPACT_ATOMS: atom_id res chain seq x y z
N MET A 1 -1.56 -16.12 3.14
CA MET A 1 -0.21 -16.72 2.99
C MET A 1 0.79 -15.86 3.76
N PRO A 2 1.79 -16.43 4.44
CA PRO A 2 2.86 -15.65 5.07
C PRO A 2 3.62 -14.80 4.03
N PRO A 3 4.21 -13.66 4.42
CA PRO A 3 5.00 -12.83 3.51
C PRO A 3 6.27 -13.57 3.06
N THR A 4 6.60 -13.45 1.77
CA THR A 4 7.79 -14.03 1.13
C THR A 4 8.59 -12.92 0.43
N PRO A 5 9.29 -12.05 1.18
CA PRO A 5 10.07 -10.96 0.60
C PRO A 5 11.24 -11.51 -0.23
N LEU A 6 11.58 -10.80 -1.32
CA LEU A 6 12.61 -11.23 -2.28
C LEU A 6 13.98 -10.56 -2.04
N CYS A 7 14.08 -9.65 -1.07
CA CYS A 7 15.31 -8.91 -0.78
C CYS A 7 15.37 -8.46 0.69
N LEU A 8 16.57 -8.08 1.15
CA LEU A 8 16.81 -7.61 2.53
C LEU A 8 16.02 -6.36 2.90
N TYR A 9 15.74 -5.49 1.92
CA TYR A 9 14.84 -4.36 2.13
C TYR A 9 13.42 -4.85 2.48
N GLY A 10 12.88 -5.80 1.72
CA GLY A 10 11.58 -6.41 2.00
C GLY A 10 11.54 -7.10 3.36
N GLU A 11 12.59 -7.84 3.70
CA GLU A 11 12.74 -8.47 5.03
C GLU A 11 12.69 -7.44 6.16
N SER A 12 13.38 -6.31 6.01
CA SER A 12 13.36 -5.23 7.00
C SER A 12 11.96 -4.63 7.20
N LYS A 13 11.12 -4.62 6.16
CA LYS A 13 9.73 -4.15 6.26
C LYS A 13 8.83 -5.18 6.93
N VAL A 14 9.00 -6.47 6.64
CA VAL A 14 8.31 -7.56 7.34
C VAL A 14 8.68 -7.58 8.84
N PHE A 15 9.95 -7.31 9.17
CA PHE A 15 10.37 -7.10 10.56
C PHE A 15 9.59 -5.96 11.21
N GLY A 16 9.45 -4.82 10.52
CA GLY A 16 8.65 -3.68 11.00
C GLY A 16 7.18 -4.03 11.25
N GLU A 17 6.55 -4.82 10.38
CA GLU A 17 5.17 -5.31 10.57
C GLU A 17 5.04 -6.17 11.84
N ASN A 18 6.01 -7.06 12.07
CA ASN A 18 6.03 -7.90 13.27
C ASN A 18 6.28 -7.10 14.55
N LEU A 19 7.17 -6.10 14.48
CA LEU A 19 7.39 -5.16 15.58
C LEU A 19 6.10 -4.40 15.90
N GLY A 20 5.42 -3.84 14.91
CA GLY A 20 4.14 -3.15 15.08
C GLY A 20 3.09 -4.05 15.73
N ARG A 21 3.00 -5.31 15.30
CA ARG A 21 2.13 -6.32 15.93
C ARG A 21 2.52 -6.61 17.37
N HIS A 22 3.81 -6.63 17.70
CA HIS A 22 4.23 -6.78 19.09
C HIS A 22 3.82 -5.57 19.94
N LEU A 23 4.05 -4.35 19.42
CA LEU A 23 3.70 -3.09 20.08
C LEU A 23 2.19 -2.94 20.33
N SER A 24 1.34 -3.50 19.46
CA SER A 24 -0.11 -3.47 19.66
C SER A 24 -0.57 -4.23 20.91
N HIS A 25 0.20 -5.23 21.38
CA HIS A 25 -0.08 -5.90 22.67
C HIS A 25 0.17 -4.97 23.87
N PHE A 26 0.93 -3.89 23.69
CA PHE A 26 1.15 -2.85 24.69
C PHE A 26 0.23 -1.63 24.48
N GLY A 27 -0.80 -1.75 23.63
CA GLY A 27 -1.80 -0.70 23.40
C GLY A 27 -1.35 0.39 22.41
N ILE A 28 -0.25 0.18 21.68
CA ILE A 28 0.17 1.11 20.62
C ILE A 28 -0.53 0.73 19.32
N GLN A 29 -1.33 1.63 18.78
CA GLN A 29 -1.99 1.45 17.48
C GLN A 29 -0.96 1.45 16.35
N PHE A 30 -1.09 0.51 15.42
CA PHE A 30 -0.13 0.36 14.33
C PHE A 30 -0.80 0.01 12.99
N ALA A 31 -0.60 0.86 11.98
CA ALA A 31 -1.03 0.59 10.61
C ALA A 31 0.20 0.44 9.69
N ALA A 32 0.40 -0.78 9.18
CA ALA A 32 1.42 -1.08 8.19
C ALA A 32 0.87 -0.89 6.77
N LEU A 33 1.33 0.15 6.09
CA LEU A 33 1.01 0.40 4.68
C LEU A 33 2.05 -0.26 3.77
N ARG A 34 1.64 -1.31 3.06
CA ARG A 34 2.40 -1.92 1.98
C ARG A 34 2.19 -1.10 0.71
N ILE A 35 3.00 -0.06 0.59
CA ILE A 35 2.99 0.86 -0.54
C ILE A 35 3.50 0.11 -1.77
N GLY A 36 2.79 0.26 -2.88
CA GLY A 36 3.28 -0.16 -4.19
C GLY A 36 4.40 0.76 -4.69
N TRP A 37 4.25 1.28 -5.90
CA TRP A 37 5.26 2.14 -6.51
C TRP A 37 4.70 3.53 -6.81
N SER A 38 5.16 4.52 -6.03
CA SER A 38 4.97 5.95 -6.31
C SER A 38 6.23 6.52 -6.95
N VAL A 39 6.05 7.46 -7.88
CA VAL A 39 7.14 8.06 -8.67
C VAL A 39 7.10 9.57 -8.57
N PRO A 40 8.25 10.28 -8.62
CA PRO A 40 8.32 11.71 -8.27
C PRO A 40 7.42 12.64 -9.10
N ASP A 41 7.17 12.29 -10.35
CA ASP A 41 6.36 13.04 -11.30
C ASP A 41 4.89 12.60 -11.34
N ASP A 42 4.54 11.61 -10.52
CA ASP A 42 3.23 10.95 -10.50
C ASP A 42 2.80 10.36 -11.86
N ASN A 43 3.77 10.09 -12.75
CA ASN A 43 3.52 9.57 -14.08
C ASN A 43 4.16 8.18 -14.27
N PRO A 44 3.38 7.09 -14.16
CA PRO A 44 3.89 5.74 -14.31
C PRO A 44 4.48 5.44 -15.70
N ALA A 45 4.10 6.21 -16.73
CA ALA A 45 4.58 6.01 -18.10
C ALA A 45 6.09 6.20 -18.27
N ASN A 46 6.70 7.05 -17.44
CA ASN A 46 8.14 7.33 -17.50
C ASN A 46 9.01 6.16 -17.00
N TYR A 47 8.42 5.25 -16.23
CA TYR A 47 9.10 4.05 -15.70
C TYR A 47 8.68 2.80 -16.47
N GLY A 48 7.42 2.75 -16.91
CA GLY A 48 6.91 1.72 -17.80
C GLY A 48 6.88 0.31 -17.22
N GLY A 49 6.42 -0.63 -18.07
CA GLY A 49 6.37 -2.06 -17.76
C GLY A 49 5.14 -2.50 -16.97
N ASP A 50 4.82 -3.78 -17.09
CA ASP A 50 3.58 -4.35 -16.56
C ASP A 50 3.59 -4.41 -15.03
N TYR A 51 4.77 -4.55 -14.42
CA TYR A 51 4.89 -4.47 -12.97
C TYR A 51 4.49 -3.08 -12.45
N MET A 52 4.99 -2.00 -13.06
CA MET A 52 4.61 -0.63 -12.67
C MET A 52 3.10 -0.42 -12.83
N ARG A 53 2.52 -0.83 -13.95
CA ARG A 53 1.07 -0.76 -14.18
C ARG A 53 0.26 -1.48 -13.11
N ALA A 54 0.74 -2.63 -12.63
CA ALA A 54 0.08 -3.39 -11.58
C ALA A 54 0.18 -2.72 -10.20
N VAL A 55 1.34 -2.16 -9.85
CA VAL A 55 1.63 -1.68 -8.49
C VAL A 55 1.66 -0.16 -8.32
N PHE A 56 1.36 0.60 -9.36
CA PHE A 56 1.35 2.07 -9.29
C PHE A 56 0.49 2.57 -8.13
N CYS A 57 0.98 3.59 -7.43
CA CYS A 57 0.25 4.30 -6.41
C CYS A 57 0.45 5.81 -6.63
N SER A 58 -0.62 6.48 -7.05
CA SER A 58 -0.58 7.92 -7.28
C SER A 58 -0.34 8.69 -5.98
N HIS A 59 0.16 9.92 -6.06
CA HIS A 59 0.29 10.77 -4.88
C HIS A 59 -1.06 11.01 -4.19
N ARG A 60 -2.14 11.18 -4.96
CA ARG A 60 -3.49 11.39 -4.43
C ARG A 60 -3.97 10.19 -3.61
N ASP A 61 -3.81 8.98 -4.16
CA ASP A 61 -4.21 7.76 -3.47
C ASP A 61 -3.28 7.46 -2.29
N LEU A 62 -1.98 7.74 -2.41
CA LEU A 62 -1.04 7.60 -1.30
C LEU A 62 -1.38 8.53 -0.13
N ILE A 63 -1.72 9.79 -0.40
CA ILE A 63 -2.19 10.75 0.62
C ILE A 63 -3.45 10.21 1.30
N GLN A 64 -4.41 9.69 0.53
CA GLN A 64 -5.62 9.11 1.10
C GLN A 64 -5.30 7.95 2.06
N ALA A 65 -4.41 7.03 1.65
CA ALA A 65 -4.01 5.89 2.49
C ALA A 65 -3.39 6.34 3.82
N PHE A 66 -2.49 7.33 3.78
CA PHE A 66 -1.89 7.88 5.00
C PHE A 66 -2.89 8.64 5.88
N SER A 67 -3.74 9.49 5.29
CA SER A 67 -4.78 10.21 6.04
C SER A 67 -5.70 9.23 6.78
N LYS A 68 -6.16 8.19 6.09
CA LYS A 68 -7.01 7.15 6.69
C LYS A 68 -6.27 6.34 7.77
N ALA A 69 -4.98 6.07 7.57
CA ALA A 69 -4.17 5.34 8.55
C ALA A 69 -3.91 6.13 9.84
N ILE A 70 -3.93 7.46 9.78
CA ILE A 70 -3.81 8.33 10.95
C ILE A 70 -5.15 8.42 11.70
N GLU A 71 -6.27 8.42 10.98
CA GLU A 71 -7.62 8.60 11.55
C GLU A 71 -8.25 7.29 12.06
N ILE A 72 -7.79 6.13 11.58
CA ILE A 72 -8.36 4.84 11.94
C ILE A 72 -8.11 4.50 13.41
N ASN A 73 -9.16 4.03 14.09
CA ASN A 73 -9.05 3.43 15.41
C ASN A 73 -8.84 1.90 15.27
N THR A 74 -7.59 1.44 15.29
CA THR A 74 -7.25 0.01 15.19
C THR A 74 -6.00 -0.34 16.00
N ASP A 75 -5.97 -1.51 16.63
CA ASP A 75 -4.78 -1.98 17.33
C ASP A 75 -3.66 -2.34 16.34
N PHE A 76 -4.02 -3.08 15.28
CA PHE A 76 -3.08 -3.50 14.26
C PHE A 76 -3.77 -3.73 12.91
N LEU A 77 -3.23 -3.12 11.85
CA LEU A 77 -3.69 -3.31 10.48
C LEU A 77 -2.50 -3.46 9.53
N ILE A 78 -2.61 -4.39 8.58
CA ILE A 78 -1.79 -4.42 7.36
C ILE A 78 -2.70 -4.09 6.20
N ALA A 79 -2.32 -3.11 5.40
CA ALA A 79 -3.09 -2.62 4.26
C ALA A 79 -2.19 -2.42 3.04
N TYR A 80 -2.69 -2.78 1.85
CA TYR A 80 -2.01 -2.46 0.59
C TYR A 80 -2.39 -1.06 0.13
N ALA A 81 -1.41 -0.24 -0.21
CA ALA A 81 -1.60 1.08 -0.78
C ALA A 81 -1.14 1.08 -2.24
N VAL A 82 -2.08 0.83 -3.13
CA VAL A 82 -1.94 0.96 -4.59
C VAL A 82 -3.17 1.66 -5.14
N SER A 83 -3.01 2.29 -6.29
CA SER A 83 -4.11 2.89 -7.04
C SER A 83 -5.06 1.81 -7.57
N ASN A 84 -6.21 2.21 -8.11
CA ASN A 84 -7.24 1.32 -8.63
C ASN A 84 -6.86 0.80 -10.03
N ASN A 85 -5.66 0.23 -10.13
CA ASN A 85 -5.06 -0.19 -11.38
C ASN A 85 -5.84 -1.35 -12.01
N THR A 86 -6.05 -1.30 -13.32
CA THR A 86 -6.72 -2.38 -14.07
C THR A 86 -6.02 -3.72 -13.88
N HIS A 87 -4.68 -3.70 -13.85
CA HIS A 87 -3.84 -4.88 -13.72
C HIS A 87 -3.36 -5.13 -12.28
N ASN A 88 -4.09 -4.63 -11.28
CA ASN A 88 -3.72 -4.79 -9.88
C ASN A 88 -3.59 -6.27 -9.50
N VAL A 89 -2.49 -6.60 -8.82
CA VAL A 89 -2.15 -7.95 -8.33
C VAL A 89 -2.48 -8.15 -6.85
N PHE A 90 -2.93 -7.11 -6.15
CA PHE A 90 -3.25 -7.13 -4.73
C PHE A 90 -4.76 -7.09 -4.48
N ASP A 91 -5.24 -7.94 -3.58
CA ASP A 91 -6.61 -7.86 -3.07
C ASP A 91 -6.75 -6.68 -2.10
N LEU A 92 -7.57 -5.70 -2.49
CA LEU A 92 -7.84 -4.50 -1.69
C LEU A 92 -9.10 -4.61 -0.83
N SER A 93 -9.79 -5.75 -0.82
CA SER A 93 -11.08 -5.90 -0.12
C SER A 93 -10.98 -5.58 1.38
N GLU A 94 -9.98 -6.15 2.05
CA GLU A 94 -9.75 -5.89 3.48
C GLU A 94 -9.27 -4.46 3.73
N THR A 95 -8.45 -3.91 2.83
CA THR A 95 -7.98 -2.52 2.94
C THR A 95 -9.16 -1.54 2.80
N LYS A 96 -10.04 -1.72 1.81
CA LYS A 96 -11.27 -0.95 1.64
C LYS A 96 -12.17 -1.06 2.87
N LYS A 97 -12.31 -2.26 3.44
CA LYS A 97 -13.20 -2.52 4.57
C LYS A 97 -12.69 -1.94 5.89
N LYS A 98 -11.40 -2.11 6.18
CA LYS A 98 -10.81 -1.74 7.48
C LYS A 98 -10.23 -0.34 7.48
N LEU A 99 -9.53 0.05 6.41
CA LEU A 99 -8.92 1.37 6.28
C LEU A 99 -9.86 2.41 5.68
N ASP A 100 -10.98 1.99 5.09
CA ASP A 100 -11.84 2.90 4.29
C ASP A 100 -11.06 3.61 3.16
N PHE A 101 -10.13 2.86 2.56
CA PHE A 101 -9.29 3.32 1.46
C PHE A 101 -9.90 2.91 0.12
N HIS A 102 -10.36 3.89 -0.64
CA HIS A 102 -10.97 3.74 -1.97
C HIS A 102 -10.12 4.50 -2.99
N PRO A 103 -9.08 3.84 -3.56
CA PRO A 103 -8.22 4.47 -4.55
C PRO A 103 -9.02 4.84 -5.80
N LYS A 104 -8.58 5.88 -6.49
CA LYS A 104 -9.31 6.47 -7.61
C LYS A 104 -8.51 6.50 -8.91
N ASP A 105 -7.20 6.64 -8.84
CA ASP A 105 -6.37 6.71 -10.05
C ASP A 105 -6.15 5.31 -10.65
N ASN A 106 -5.77 5.27 -11.93
CA ASN A 106 -5.42 4.05 -12.62
C ASN A 106 -4.16 4.29 -13.47
N ALA A 107 -3.21 3.36 -13.42
CA ALA A 107 -1.99 3.45 -14.23
C ALA A 107 -2.29 3.54 -15.74
N GLU A 108 -3.33 2.86 -16.22
CA GLU A 108 -3.69 2.82 -17.66
C GLU A 108 -4.01 4.19 -18.25
N ASP A 109 -4.42 5.17 -17.43
CA ASP A 109 -4.72 6.52 -17.89
C ASP A 109 -3.47 7.24 -18.47
N TYR A 110 -2.28 6.73 -18.18
CA TYR A 110 -0.98 7.28 -18.60
C TYR A 110 -0.34 6.52 -19.76
N PHE A 111 -0.80 5.30 -20.06
CA PHE A 111 -0.26 4.45 -21.13
C PHE A 111 -1.24 4.43 -22.30
N LYS A 112 -0.99 5.29 -23.30
CA LYS A 112 -1.75 5.33 -24.56
C LYS A 112 -0.99 4.68 -25.70
#